data_AF-A0ABC8TMD6-F1
#
_entry.id   AF-A0ABC8TMD6-F1
#
_cell.length_a   1.000
_cell.length_b   1.000
_cell.length_c   1.000
_cell.angle_alpha   90.00
_cell.angle_beta   90.00
_cell.angle_gamma   90.00
#
_symmetry.space_group_name_H-M   'P 1'
#
loop_
_entity.id
_entity.type
_entity.pdbx_description
1 polymer ?
#
loop_
_entity_poly.entity_id
_entity_poly.type
_entity_poly.pdbx_seq_one_letter_code
_entity_poly.pdbx_strand_id
1 'polypeptide(L)'
;MFSWAIPDKRVWELGRSSTYDLVELGLEYPDEAELESELKTIEAFPSIVFVGEARSMEEKLVDTVLGNAFLLQGGDCAESFKEFSANNIRDTFRIILQMSVVLMFCGQMPIIKFAKSRSDPLEEKNGVKLPSYKGDNINGDAFNEKSRIPNPQRMIRAYCQAVETLNLLRVFATGGYATMQRVTQWNLNFVKHSEQGDRFVV
;
A
#
# COMPACT_ATOMS: atom_id res chain seq x y z
N MET A 1 -7.58 31.53 -22.50
CA MET A 1 -6.50 31.88 -21.56
C MET A 1 -7.03 31.63 -20.16
N PHE A 2 -6.92 30.40 -19.65
CA PHE A 2 -7.40 30.06 -18.32
C PHE A 2 -6.34 30.46 -17.30
N SER A 3 -6.61 31.56 -16.60
CA SER A 3 -5.81 32.01 -15.46
C SER A 3 -6.12 31.09 -14.27
N TRP A 4 -5.15 30.26 -13.89
CA TRP A 4 -5.18 29.59 -12.60
C TRP A 4 -4.67 30.59 -11.56
N ALA A 5 -5.58 31.20 -10.80
CA ALA A 5 -5.23 31.87 -9.57
C ALA A 5 -4.68 30.81 -8.60
N ILE A 6 -3.38 30.85 -8.32
CA ILE A 6 -2.78 30.10 -7.21
C ILE A 6 -3.40 30.69 -5.94
N PRO A 7 -4.22 29.93 -5.18
CA PRO A 7 -4.80 30.47 -3.96
C PRO A 7 -3.67 30.81 -2.99
N ASP A 8 -3.81 31.97 -2.33
CA ASP A 8 -2.92 32.49 -1.30
C ASP A 8 -2.55 31.43 -0.26
N LYS A 9 -1.37 31.56 0.36
CA LYS A 9 -0.73 30.63 1.30
C LYS A 9 -1.66 30.32 2.49
N ARG A 10 -2.59 29.39 2.28
CA ARG A 10 -3.48 28.89 3.33
C ARG A 10 -2.63 28.07 4.30
N VAL A 11 -2.59 28.51 5.55
CA VAL A 11 -2.06 27.73 6.66
C VAL A 11 -2.86 26.43 6.72
N TRP A 12 -2.17 25.31 6.54
CA TRP A 12 -2.76 23.98 6.66
C TRP A 12 -2.79 23.60 8.15
N GLU A 13 -3.98 23.34 8.68
CA GLU A 13 -4.20 22.84 10.03
C GLU A 13 -4.75 21.41 9.98
N LEU A 14 -4.19 20.51 10.80
CA LEU A 14 -4.71 19.16 11.00
C LEU A 14 -6.13 19.26 11.58
N GLY A 15 -7.10 18.58 10.96
CA GLY A 15 -8.51 18.61 11.35
C GLY A 15 -9.43 19.37 10.38
N ARG A 16 -8.89 20.19 9.47
CA ARG A 16 -9.74 20.87 8.47
C ARG A 16 -10.41 19.90 7.49
N SER A 17 -9.84 18.71 7.28
CA SER A 17 -10.43 17.68 6.42
C SER A 17 -11.76 17.11 6.94
N SER A 18 -12.02 17.14 8.25
CA SER A 18 -13.30 16.69 8.80
C SER A 18 -14.45 17.69 8.57
N THR A 19 -14.13 18.91 8.11
CA THR A 19 -15.11 19.96 7.76
C THR A 19 -15.52 19.95 6.29
N TYR A 20 -14.90 19.13 5.46
CA TYR A 20 -15.36 18.87 4.10
C TYR A 20 -16.25 17.63 4.12
N ASP A 21 -17.31 17.62 3.31
CA ASP A 21 -18.09 16.40 3.04
C ASP A 21 -17.13 15.36 2.46
N LEU A 22 -16.63 14.46 3.32
CA LEU A 22 -15.86 13.30 2.92
C LEU A 22 -16.84 12.33 2.25
N VAL A 23 -17.09 12.58 0.97
CA VAL A 23 -17.79 11.66 0.09
C VAL A 23 -17.03 10.33 0.15
N GLU A 24 -17.72 9.26 0.56
CA GLU A 24 -17.28 7.85 0.51
C GLU A 24 -16.36 7.28 1.61
N LEU A 25 -16.67 7.45 2.89
CA LEU A 25 -16.33 6.37 3.84
C LEU A 25 -17.54 5.74 4.53
N GLY A 26 -18.63 6.47 4.84
CA GLY A 26 -19.83 5.88 5.48
C GLY A 26 -19.49 4.94 6.63
N LEU A 27 -18.52 5.34 7.45
CA LEU A 27 -17.97 4.57 8.56
C LEU A 27 -18.53 5.14 9.86
N GLU A 28 -19.47 4.42 10.45
CA GLU A 28 -19.96 4.70 11.80
C GLU A 28 -19.39 3.64 12.72
N TYR A 29 -18.54 4.07 13.67
CA TYR A 29 -18.10 3.22 14.75
C TYR A 29 -19.18 3.21 15.84
N PRO A 30 -19.50 2.04 16.42
CA PRO A 30 -20.57 1.94 17.41
C PRO A 30 -20.24 2.66 18.73
N ASP A 31 -18.96 2.82 19.06
CA ASP A 31 -18.48 3.49 20.28
C ASP A 31 -17.43 4.55 19.92
N GLU A 32 -17.81 5.82 20.05
CA GLU A 32 -16.93 6.96 19.79
C GLU A 32 -15.84 7.12 20.87
N ALA A 33 -16.11 6.74 22.12
CA ALA A 33 -15.14 6.85 23.20
C ALA A 33 -14.03 5.80 23.07
N GLU A 34 -14.39 4.58 22.66
CA GLU A 34 -13.41 3.55 22.29
C GLU A 34 -12.55 4.01 21.11
N LEU A 35 -13.16 4.57 20.07
CA LEU A 35 -12.44 5.13 18.92
C LEU A 35 -11.44 6.22 19.33
N GLU A 36 -11.84 7.18 20.15
CA GLU A 36 -10.95 8.26 20.61
C GLU A 36 -9.77 7.71 21.44
N SER A 37 -10.01 6.71 22.27
CA SER A 37 -8.96 6.03 23.05
C SER A 37 -7.92 5.35 22.16
N GLU A 38 -8.37 4.62 21.14
CA GLU A 38 -7.48 3.93 20.19
C GLU A 38 -6.69 4.94 19.32
N LEU A 39 -7.34 6.04 18.90
CA LEU A 39 -6.66 7.12 18.16
C LEU A 39 -5.56 7.77 18.99
N LYS A 40 -5.79 8.08 20.27
CA LYS A 40 -4.75 8.59 21.19
C LYS A 40 -3.59 7.62 21.35
N THR A 41 -3.89 6.32 21.34
CA THR A 41 -2.86 5.28 21.42
C THR A 41 -1.98 5.27 20.17
N ILE A 42 -2.59 5.36 18.98
CA ILE A 42 -1.87 5.42 17.70
C ILE A 42 -1.06 6.71 17.56
N GLU A 43 -1.59 7.85 18.03
CA GLU A 43 -0.88 9.12 18.03
C GLU A 43 0.41 9.07 18.86
N ALA A 44 0.43 8.28 19.94
CA ALA A 44 1.61 8.06 20.77
C ALA A 44 2.64 7.09 20.13
N PHE A 45 2.27 6.35 19.08
CA PHE A 45 3.17 5.43 18.42
C PHE A 45 4.18 6.15 17.50
N PRO A 46 5.39 5.59 17.33
CA PRO A 46 6.39 6.19 16.45
C PRO A 46 5.93 6.16 14.98
N SER A 47 6.41 7.12 14.19
CA SER A 47 6.11 7.17 12.76
C SER A 47 6.68 5.94 12.04
N ILE A 48 5.90 5.36 11.12
CA ILE A 48 6.30 4.18 10.35
C ILE A 48 7.45 4.51 9.37
N VAL A 49 7.45 5.72 8.83
CA VAL A 49 8.49 6.23 7.93
C VAL A 49 9.14 7.49 8.51
N PHE A 50 10.42 7.68 8.19
CA PHE A 50 11.13 8.89 8.58
C PHE A 50 10.90 10.02 7.56
N VAL A 51 10.86 11.27 8.03
CA VAL A 51 10.61 12.44 7.17
C VAL A 51 11.62 12.56 6.03
N GLY A 52 12.89 12.23 6.27
CA GLY A 52 13.92 12.23 5.23
C GLY A 52 13.67 11.22 4.12
N GLU A 53 13.03 10.09 4.42
CA GLU A 53 12.68 9.08 3.42
C GLU A 53 11.54 9.57 2.53
N ALA A 54 10.55 10.25 3.12
CA ALA A 54 9.46 10.87 2.38
C ALA A 54 9.98 11.95 1.41
N ARG A 55 10.91 12.80 1.86
CA ARG A 55 11.56 13.82 1.00
C ARG A 55 12.39 13.18 -0.12
N SER A 56 13.18 12.16 0.19
CA SER A 56 13.93 11.43 -0.83
C SER A 56 13.02 10.76 -1.87
N MET A 57 11.83 10.31 -1.45
CA MET A 57 10.82 9.77 -2.35
C MET A 57 10.22 10.86 -3.25
N GLU A 58 9.92 12.03 -2.69
CA GLU A 58 9.43 13.19 -3.43
C GLU A 58 10.40 13.62 -4.54
N GLU A 59 11.69 13.72 -4.23
CA GLU A 59 12.74 14.01 -5.21
C GLU A 59 12.76 13.00 -6.37
N LYS A 60 12.63 11.71 -6.07
CA LYS A 60 12.57 10.66 -7.11
C LYS A 60 11.28 10.74 -7.94
N LEU A 61 10.15 11.11 -7.33
CA LEU A 61 8.90 11.29 -8.06
C LEU A 61 9.00 12.48 -9.04
N VAL A 62 9.74 13.53 -8.68
CA VAL A 62 10.04 14.64 -9.61
C VAL A 62 10.77 14.10 -10.85
N ASP A 63 11.75 13.22 -10.69
CA ASP A 63 12.43 12.60 -11.84
C ASP A 63 11.46 11.82 -12.74
N THR A 64 10.42 11.20 -12.17
CA THR A 64 9.39 10.50 -12.97
C THR A 64 8.56 11.49 -13.79
N VAL A 65 8.15 12.61 -13.19
CA VAL A 65 7.37 13.64 -13.86
C VAL A 65 8.19 14.32 -14.98
N LEU A 66 9.50 14.47 -14.77
CA LEU A 66 10.41 15.01 -15.78
C LEU A 66 10.78 14.00 -16.88
N GLY A 67 10.32 12.75 -16.79
CA GLY A 67 10.62 11.70 -17.75
C GLY A 67 12.03 11.09 -17.61
N ASN A 68 12.70 11.33 -16.48
CA ASN A 68 14.01 10.78 -16.16
C ASN A 68 13.91 9.43 -15.43
N ALA A 69 12.72 9.04 -14.97
CA ALA A 69 12.44 7.82 -14.22
C ALA A 69 11.06 7.24 -14.58
N PHE A 70 10.79 5.99 -14.18
CA PHE A 70 9.50 5.32 -14.33
C PHE A 70 8.93 4.93 -12.94
N LEU A 71 7.61 4.90 -12.76
CA LEU A 71 6.96 4.51 -11.50
C LEU A 71 6.31 3.12 -11.68
N LEU A 72 6.83 2.10 -11.01
CA LEU A 72 6.24 0.76 -10.89
C LEU A 72 5.56 0.59 -9.53
N GLN A 73 4.28 0.92 -9.47
CA GLN A 73 3.42 0.67 -8.32
C GLN A 73 2.90 -0.78 -8.32
N GLY A 74 3.09 -1.54 -7.24
CA GLY A 74 2.62 -2.93 -7.14
C GLY A 74 2.58 -3.44 -5.70
N GLY A 75 1.59 -4.27 -5.40
CA GLY A 75 1.33 -4.86 -4.08
C GLY A 75 -0.02 -5.56 -4.05
N ASP A 76 -0.40 -6.07 -2.88
CA ASP A 76 -1.70 -6.73 -2.69
C ASP A 76 -2.85 -5.71 -2.78
N CYS A 77 -4.01 -6.18 -3.27
CA CYS A 77 -5.22 -5.36 -3.41
C CYS A 77 -5.80 -4.96 -2.05
N ALA A 78 -5.73 -5.88 -1.09
CA ALA A 78 -6.03 -5.65 0.32
C ALA A 78 -5.15 -6.61 1.12
N GLU A 79 -4.26 -6.07 1.94
CA GLU A 79 -3.49 -6.89 2.86
C GLU A 79 -4.44 -7.43 3.94
N SER A 80 -4.40 -8.74 4.17
CA SER A 80 -5.20 -9.37 5.23
C SER A 80 -4.34 -9.75 6.43
N PHE A 81 -4.94 -9.68 7.62
CA PHE A 81 -4.38 -10.19 8.86
C PHE A 81 -4.20 -11.71 8.85
N LYS A 82 -4.98 -12.45 8.05
CA LYS A 82 -4.90 -13.91 7.97
C LYS A 82 -3.76 -14.38 7.06
N GLU A 83 -3.46 -13.60 6.02
CA GLU A 83 -2.45 -13.91 5.01
C GLU A 83 -1.10 -13.25 5.31
N PHE A 84 -0.95 -12.69 6.52
CA PHE A 84 0.30 -12.11 6.97
C PHE A 84 1.34 -13.20 7.21
N SER A 85 2.25 -13.37 6.24
CA SER A 85 3.39 -14.28 6.36
C SER A 85 4.64 -13.69 5.72
N ALA A 86 5.80 -13.99 6.32
CA ALA A 86 7.09 -13.57 5.79
C ALA A 86 7.33 -14.10 4.36
N ASN A 87 6.77 -15.25 4.02
CA ASN A 87 6.85 -15.82 2.66
C ASN A 87 6.06 -14.97 1.66
N ASN A 88 4.82 -14.57 1.98
CA ASN A 88 4.01 -13.74 1.09
C ASN A 88 4.68 -12.38 0.84
N ILE A 89 5.14 -11.72 1.89
CA ILE A 89 5.87 -10.43 1.77
C ILE A 89 7.12 -10.59 0.90
N ARG A 90 7.89 -11.66 1.13
CA ARG A 90 9.10 -11.96 0.35
C ARG A 90 8.77 -12.20 -1.13
N ASP A 91 7.73 -12.97 -1.40
CA ASP A 91 7.39 -13.39 -2.76
C ASP A 91 6.78 -12.21 -3.57
N THR A 92 5.93 -11.38 -2.94
CA THR A 92 5.47 -10.12 -3.52
C THR A 92 6.64 -9.17 -3.77
N PHE A 93 7.55 -8.99 -2.80
CA PHE A 93 8.74 -8.16 -2.97
C PHE A 93 9.64 -8.66 -4.12
N ARG A 94 9.80 -9.98 -4.24
CA ARG A 94 10.54 -10.63 -5.32
C ARG A 94 9.91 -10.32 -6.68
N ILE A 95 8.59 -10.46 -6.84
CA ILE A 95 7.91 -10.16 -8.11
C ILE A 95 8.13 -8.71 -8.52
N ILE A 96 7.97 -7.77 -7.58
CA ILE A 96 8.18 -6.35 -7.89
C ILE A 96 9.64 -6.08 -8.29
N LEU A 97 10.63 -6.73 -7.64
CA LEU A 97 12.04 -6.63 -8.05
C LEU A 97 12.28 -7.21 -9.45
N GLN A 98 11.68 -8.35 -9.79
CA GLN A 98 11.81 -8.96 -11.11
C GLN A 98 11.27 -8.04 -12.21
N MET A 99 10.05 -7.50 -12.02
CA MET A 99 9.47 -6.51 -12.92
C MET A 99 10.35 -5.26 -13.03
N SER A 100 10.91 -4.79 -11.91
CA SER A 100 11.79 -3.62 -11.89
C SER A 100 13.03 -3.84 -12.78
N VAL A 101 13.68 -5.00 -12.69
CA VAL A 101 14.88 -5.29 -13.50
C VAL A 101 14.54 -5.40 -14.99
N VAL A 102 13.42 -6.03 -15.34
CA VAL A 102 12.97 -6.12 -16.74
C VAL A 102 12.67 -4.73 -17.30
N LEU A 103 11.93 -3.90 -16.57
CA LEU A 103 11.60 -2.54 -16.98
C LEU A 103 12.83 -1.62 -17.02
N MET A 104 13.79 -1.77 -16.10
CA MET A 104 15.07 -1.06 -16.17
C MET A 104 15.88 -1.44 -17.42
N PHE A 105 15.90 -2.73 -17.78
CA PHE A 105 16.62 -3.19 -18.98
C PHE A 105 15.97 -2.69 -20.27
N CYS A 106 14.63 -2.72 -20.35
CA CYS A 106 13.89 -2.27 -21.53
C CYS A 106 13.76 -0.74 -21.63
N GLY A 107 13.70 -0.04 -20.50
CA GLY A 107 13.43 1.40 -20.42
C GLY A 107 14.63 2.27 -20.09
N GLN A 108 15.78 1.70 -19.70
CA GLN A 108 17.02 2.39 -19.27
C GLN A 108 16.81 3.49 -18.21
N MET A 109 15.76 3.40 -17.39
CA MET A 109 15.38 4.41 -16.40
C MET A 109 15.05 3.79 -15.03
N PRO A 110 15.32 4.50 -13.92
CA PRO A 110 15.09 4.03 -12.55
C PRO A 110 13.60 3.91 -12.19
N ILE A 111 13.26 3.07 -11.20
CA ILE A 111 11.88 2.64 -10.89
C ILE A 111 11.43 2.86 -9.44
N ILE A 112 10.23 3.42 -9.22
CA ILE A 112 9.63 3.78 -7.90
C ILE A 112 8.37 2.90 -7.58
N LYS A 113 7.94 2.64 -6.31
CA LYS A 113 6.89 1.63 -5.94
C LYS A 113 5.82 2.07 -4.90
N PHE A 114 4.57 1.53 -4.95
CA PHE A 114 3.39 1.84 -4.07
C PHE A 114 2.18 0.81 -4.15
N ALA A 115 1.01 1.02 -3.49
CA ALA A 115 -0.27 0.23 -3.60
C ALA A 115 -1.58 1.09 -3.50
N LYS A 116 -2.79 0.59 -3.86
CA LYS A 116 -4.07 1.35 -4.04
C LYS A 116 -5.29 0.74 -3.28
N SER A 117 -6.29 1.56 -2.85
CA SER A 117 -7.58 1.12 -2.26
C SER A 117 -8.80 1.07 -3.23
N ARG A 118 -9.93 0.49 -2.76
CA ARG A 118 -11.19 0.21 -3.48
C ARG A 118 -12.31 1.23 -3.19
N SER A 119 -13.36 1.25 -4.04
CA SER A 119 -14.31 2.37 -4.20
C SER A 119 -15.81 2.11 -3.94
N ASP A 120 -16.27 0.96 -3.43
CA ASP A 120 -17.73 0.70 -3.29
C ASP A 120 -18.19 0.42 -1.84
N PRO A 121 -19.17 1.16 -1.27
CA PRO A 121 -19.58 1.06 0.13
C PRO A 121 -20.47 -0.14 0.52
N LEU A 122 -21.12 -0.83 -0.42
CA LEU A 122 -22.01 -1.97 -0.12
C LEU A 122 -21.66 -3.25 -0.90
N GLU A 123 -21.71 -4.40 -0.22
CA GLU A 123 -21.51 -5.72 -0.83
C GLU A 123 -22.81 -6.53 -0.78
N GLU A 124 -23.32 -6.94 -1.94
CA GLU A 124 -24.51 -7.78 -2.06
C GLU A 124 -24.12 -9.21 -2.46
N LYS A 125 -24.58 -10.19 -1.68
CA LYS A 125 -24.37 -11.61 -1.97
C LYS A 125 -25.65 -12.37 -1.67
N ASN A 126 -26.16 -13.10 -2.67
CA ASN A 126 -27.38 -13.92 -2.56
C ASN A 126 -28.61 -13.16 -2.00
N GLY A 127 -28.80 -11.89 -2.38
CA GLY A 127 -29.93 -11.06 -1.97
C GLY A 127 -29.84 -10.47 -0.55
N VAL A 128 -28.75 -10.73 0.18
CA VAL A 128 -28.44 -10.10 1.47
C VAL A 128 -27.47 -8.95 1.23
N LYS A 129 -27.82 -7.76 1.71
CA LYS A 129 -26.95 -6.57 1.66
C LYS A 129 -26.26 -6.40 3.00
N LEU A 130 -24.92 -6.38 2.98
CA LEU A 130 -24.12 -6.07 4.15
C LEU A 130 -23.19 -4.88 3.82
N PRO A 131 -22.71 -4.14 4.85
CA PRO A 131 -21.64 -3.17 4.66
C PRO A 131 -20.46 -3.83 3.94
N SER A 132 -19.90 -3.13 2.94
CA SER A 132 -18.70 -3.64 2.25
C SER A 132 -17.59 -3.94 3.24
N TYR A 133 -16.80 -4.94 2.90
CA TYR A 133 -15.51 -5.15 3.53
C TYR A 133 -14.62 -3.97 3.12
N LYS A 134 -14.20 -3.16 4.09
CA LYS A 134 -13.42 -1.93 3.87
C LYS A 134 -11.93 -2.11 4.15
N GLY A 135 -11.51 -3.34 4.41
CA GLY A 135 -10.15 -3.69 4.80
C GLY A 135 -10.08 -4.16 6.24
N ASP A 136 -9.10 -5.02 6.53
CA ASP A 136 -8.93 -5.66 7.83
C ASP A 136 -8.64 -4.67 8.97
N ASN A 137 -8.21 -3.44 8.64
CA ASN A 137 -8.04 -2.33 9.58
C ASN A 137 -9.37 -1.73 10.09
N ILE A 138 -10.49 -2.00 9.41
CA ILE A 138 -11.82 -1.47 9.74
C ILE A 138 -12.74 -2.61 10.19
N ASN A 139 -12.98 -3.60 9.31
CA ASN A 139 -13.91 -4.69 9.55
C ASN A 139 -13.37 -6.02 8.97
N GLY A 140 -14.05 -7.13 9.22
CA GLY A 140 -13.64 -8.45 8.78
C GLY A 140 -14.17 -8.83 7.39
N ASP A 141 -13.37 -9.64 6.68
CA ASP A 141 -13.67 -10.22 5.37
C ASP A 141 -14.94 -11.08 5.35
N ALA A 142 -15.20 -11.81 6.45
CA ALA A 142 -16.31 -12.75 6.53
C ALA A 142 -17.68 -12.05 6.31
N PHE A 143 -18.51 -12.66 5.47
CA PHE A 143 -19.83 -12.14 5.11
C PHE A 143 -20.86 -12.47 6.20
N ASN A 144 -20.74 -11.82 7.36
CA ASN A 144 -21.70 -11.87 8.46
C ASN A 144 -21.76 -10.52 9.18
N GLU A 145 -22.91 -10.20 9.77
CA GLU A 145 -23.19 -8.91 10.40
C GLU A 145 -22.14 -8.53 11.45
N LYS A 146 -21.78 -9.45 12.36
CA LYS A 146 -20.77 -9.23 13.39
C LYS A 146 -19.39 -8.85 12.83
N SER A 147 -18.99 -9.47 11.73
CA SER A 147 -17.69 -9.21 11.10
C SER A 147 -17.69 -7.88 10.35
N ARG A 148 -18.85 -7.35 9.94
CA ARG A 148 -18.95 -6.10 9.19
C ARG A 148 -19.05 -4.85 10.06
N ILE A 149 -19.27 -5.01 11.37
CA ILE A 149 -19.20 -3.93 12.36
C ILE A 149 -17.74 -3.43 12.45
N PRO A 150 -17.49 -2.12 12.26
CA PRO A 150 -16.16 -1.53 12.44
C PRO A 150 -15.65 -1.70 13.88
N ASN A 151 -14.38 -2.08 14.04
CA ASN A 151 -13.75 -2.23 15.36
C ASN A 151 -12.47 -1.37 15.43
N PRO A 152 -12.41 -0.34 16.31
CA PRO A 152 -11.26 0.55 16.46
C PRO A 152 -9.94 -0.16 16.78
N GLN A 153 -9.96 -1.25 17.56
CA GLN A 153 -8.76 -2.00 17.93
C GLN A 153 -8.02 -2.60 16.73
N ARG A 154 -8.73 -2.78 15.59
CA ARG A 154 -8.11 -3.24 14.34
C ARG A 154 -7.13 -2.23 13.77
N MET A 155 -7.22 -0.94 14.13
CA MET A 155 -6.27 0.08 13.74
C MET A 155 -4.90 -0.14 14.38
N ILE A 156 -4.85 -0.45 15.68
CA ILE A 156 -3.60 -0.80 16.37
C ILE A 156 -2.98 -2.03 15.73
N ARG A 157 -3.80 -3.06 15.47
CA ARG A 157 -3.30 -4.28 14.81
C ARG A 157 -2.74 -3.99 13.41
N ALA A 158 -3.41 -3.15 12.63
CA ALA A 158 -2.94 -2.73 11.32
C ALA A 158 -1.63 -1.95 11.39
N TYR A 159 -1.47 -1.07 12.40
CA TYR A 159 -0.22 -0.37 12.66
C TYR A 159 0.93 -1.34 12.93
N CYS A 160 0.74 -2.30 13.85
CA CYS A 160 1.76 -3.29 14.18
C CYS A 160 2.16 -4.11 12.95
N GLN A 161 1.17 -4.58 12.18
CA GLN A 161 1.43 -5.32 10.94
C GLN A 161 2.19 -4.47 9.91
N ALA A 162 1.83 -3.21 9.74
CA ALA A 162 2.53 -2.31 8.82
C ALA A 162 4.00 -2.08 9.23
N VAL A 163 4.27 -1.92 10.53
CA VAL A 163 5.64 -1.80 11.06
C VAL A 163 6.44 -3.08 10.84
N GLU A 164 5.85 -4.25 11.12
CA GLU A 164 6.51 -5.55 10.91
C GLU A 164 6.80 -5.80 9.43
N THR A 165 5.82 -5.57 8.54
CA THR A 165 6.01 -5.66 7.09
C THR A 165 7.13 -4.75 6.62
N LEU A 166 7.11 -3.47 7.03
CA LEU A 166 8.11 -2.52 6.59
C LEU A 166 9.50 -2.88 7.12
N ASN A 167 9.60 -3.34 8.37
CA ASN A 167 10.87 -3.79 8.94
C ASN A 167 11.43 -4.97 8.13
N LEU A 168 10.60 -5.96 7.79
CA LEU A 168 11.02 -7.09 6.98
C LEU A 168 11.45 -6.66 5.56
N LEU A 169 10.70 -5.74 4.93
CA LEU A 169 11.06 -5.17 3.64
C LEU A 169 12.40 -4.43 3.68
N ARG A 170 12.69 -3.68 4.75
CA ARG A 170 13.99 -3.03 4.97
C ARG A 170 15.12 -4.05 5.06
N VAL A 171 14.91 -5.12 5.81
CA VAL A 171 15.87 -6.24 5.92
C VAL A 171 16.11 -6.89 4.55
N PHE A 172 15.08 -7.10 3.73
CA PHE A 172 15.29 -7.64 2.38
C PHE A 172 16.00 -6.66 1.43
N ALA A 173 15.70 -5.36 1.54
CA ALA A 173 16.31 -4.34 0.70
C ALA A 173 17.81 -4.15 1.01
N THR A 174 18.20 -4.13 2.29
CA THR A 174 19.60 -3.88 2.70
C THR A 174 20.40 -5.15 2.98
N GLY A 175 19.76 -6.24 3.40
CA GLY A 175 20.38 -7.51 3.80
C GLY A 175 20.80 -8.43 2.66
N GLY A 176 20.92 -7.91 1.44
CA GLY A 176 21.43 -8.64 0.28
C GLY A 176 20.41 -9.55 -0.44
N TYR A 177 19.15 -9.62 0.01
CA TYR A 177 18.10 -10.34 -0.71
C TYR A 177 17.80 -9.70 -2.07
N ALA A 178 17.85 -8.36 -2.15
CA ALA A 178 17.71 -7.59 -3.38
C ALA A 178 18.99 -7.50 -4.25
N THR A 179 20.01 -8.32 -4.01
CA THR A 179 21.24 -8.30 -4.83
C THR A 179 20.96 -8.69 -6.28
N MET A 180 21.54 -7.96 -7.23
CA MET A 180 21.28 -8.13 -8.67
C MET A 180 21.48 -9.59 -9.14
N GLN A 181 22.50 -10.27 -8.62
CA GLN A 181 22.78 -11.68 -8.93
C GLN A 181 21.60 -12.62 -8.63
N ARG A 182 20.87 -12.39 -7.53
CA ARG A 182 19.68 -13.17 -7.18
C ARG A 182 18.50 -12.86 -8.08
N VAL A 183 18.31 -11.59 -8.46
CA VAL A 183 17.19 -11.18 -9.32
C VAL A 183 17.31 -11.77 -10.72
N THR A 184 18.52 -11.78 -11.29
CA THR A 184 18.77 -12.45 -12.58
C THR A 184 18.49 -13.95 -12.51
N GLN A 185 18.88 -14.62 -11.43
CA GLN A 185 18.62 -16.06 -11.25
C GLN A 185 17.12 -16.37 -11.15
N TRP A 186 16.32 -15.49 -10.55
CA TRP A 186 14.87 -15.64 -10.49
C TRP A 186 14.19 -15.47 -11.85
N ASN A 187 14.65 -14.50 -12.65
CA ASN A 187 14.12 -14.29 -14.01
C ASN A 187 14.39 -15.50 -14.91
N LEU A 188 15.59 -16.09 -14.82
CA LEU A 188 15.93 -17.31 -15.55
C LEU A 188 15.00 -18.49 -15.17
N ASN A 189 14.62 -18.60 -13.90
CA ASN A 189 13.68 -19.63 -13.47
C ASN A 189 12.25 -19.40 -13.98
N PHE A 190 11.79 -18.14 -14.05
CA PHE A 190 10.48 -17.81 -14.64
C PHE A 190 10.41 -18.18 -16.13
N VAL A 191 11.45 -17.82 -16.89
CA VAL A 191 11.51 -18.11 -18.33
C VAL A 191 11.51 -19.62 -18.59
N LYS A 192 12.20 -20.42 -17.77
CA LYS A 192 12.23 -21.89 -17.90
C LYS A 192 10.89 -22.60 -17.67
N HIS A 193 9.93 -21.98 -16.98
CA HIS A 193 8.67 -22.62 -16.57
C HIS A 193 7.42 -21.94 -17.14
N SER A 194 7.56 -21.03 -18.11
CA SER A 194 6.41 -20.39 -18.79
C SER A 194 6.25 -20.89 -20.22
N GLU A 195 5.01 -21.05 -20.70
CA GLU A 195 4.73 -21.46 -22.08
C GLU A 195 5.27 -20.46 -23.12
N GLN A 196 5.39 -19.18 -22.74
CA GLN A 196 6.02 -18.15 -23.57
C GLN A 196 7.53 -18.01 -23.33
N GLY A 197 8.14 -18.89 -22.54
CA GLY A 197 9.55 -18.85 -22.15
C GLY A 197 10.49 -18.70 -23.36
N ASP A 198 10.23 -19.45 -24.43
CA ASP A 198 11.02 -19.44 -25.67
C ASP A 198 11.10 -18.07 -26.37
N ARG A 199 10.16 -17.14 -26.10
CA ARG A 199 10.20 -15.77 -26.64
C ARG A 199 11.11 -14.81 -25.86
N PHE A 200 11.46 -15.16 -24.62
CA PHE A 200 12.26 -14.32 -23.72
C PHE A 200 13.64 -14.91 -23.42
N VAL A 201 13.95 -16.12 -23.93
CA VAL A 201 15.31 -16.64 -24.02
C VAL A 201 16.00 -15.91 -25.17
N VAL A 202 16.94 -15.03 -24.84
CA VAL A 202 17.93 -14.48 -25.78
C VAL A 202 19.22 -15.25 -25.63
#